data_AF-A0A4Y2L853-F1
#
_entry.id   AF-A0A4Y2L853-F1
#
_cell.length_a   1.000
_cell.length_b   1.000
_cell.length_c   1.000
_cell.angle_alpha   90.00
_cell.angle_beta   90.00
_cell.angle_gamma   90.00
#
_symmetry.space_group_name_H-M   'P 1'
#
loop_
_entity.id
_entity.type
_entity.pdbx_description
1 polymer ?
#
loop_
_entity_poly.entity_id
_entity_poly.type
_entity_poly.pdbx_seq_one_letter_code
_entity_poly.pdbx_strand_id
1 'polypeptide(L)'
;MIAFKRLDQLWTSLERDPTVKALYSEFLNEYESLHHMEEVKEDTDLDAGYYLPHHGILRPDNKTTKLRVVFNASSITSSGYS
;
A
#
# COMPACT_ATOMS: atom_id res chain seq x y z
N MET A 1 -11.56 9.51 7.63
CA MET A 1 -10.17 9.19 8.00
C MET A 1 -9.29 9.28 6.75
N ILE A 2 -8.11 9.91 6.82
CA ILE A 2 -7.24 10.14 5.65
C ILE A 2 -6.83 8.82 4.97
N ALA A 3 -6.48 7.80 5.76
CA ALA A 3 -6.07 6.49 5.25
C ALA A 3 -7.13 5.82 4.36
N PHE A 4 -8.39 5.78 4.81
CA PHE A 4 -9.49 5.20 4.03
C PHE A 4 -9.68 5.89 2.68
N LYS A 5 -9.62 7.23 2.64
CA LYS A 5 -9.70 7.99 1.39
C LYS A 5 -8.54 7.68 0.44
N ARG A 6 -7.33 7.47 0.97
CA ARG A 6 -6.16 7.07 0.15
C ARG A 6 -6.29 5.65 -0.38
N LEU A 7 -6.85 4.74 0.41
CA LEU A 7 -7.14 3.38 -0.02
C LEU A 7 -8.15 3.38 -1.17
N ASP A 8 -9.25 4.12 -1.07
CA ASP A 8 -10.26 4.26 -2.12
C ASP A 8 -9.67 4.81 -3.45
N GLN A 9 -8.80 5.81 -3.36
CA GLN A 9 -8.07 6.35 -4.51
C GLN A 9 -7.13 5.33 -5.15
N LEU A 10 -6.45 4.52 -4.33
CA LEU A 10 -5.61 3.43 -4.81
C LEU A 10 -6.45 2.41 -5.56
N TRP A 11 -7.53 1.90 -4.97
CA TRP A 11 -8.43 0.94 -5.61
C TRP A 11 -8.96 1.45 -6.94
N THR A 12 -9.48 2.67 -6.97
CA THR A 12 -9.96 3.31 -8.21
C THR A 12 -8.88 3.34 -9.29
N SER A 13 -7.63 3.64 -8.92
CA SER A 13 -6.52 3.65 -9.88
C SER A 13 -6.18 2.25 -10.39
N LEU A 14 -6.19 1.24 -9.52
CA LEU A 14 -5.87 -0.15 -9.89
C LEU A 14 -6.96 -0.76 -10.78
N GLU A 15 -8.23 -0.43 -10.52
CA GLU A 15 -9.35 -0.92 -11.34
C GLU A 15 -9.33 -0.34 -12.75
N ARG A 16 -8.80 0.88 -12.92
CA ARG A 16 -8.70 1.55 -14.22
C ARG A 16 -7.57 1.02 -15.11
N ASP A 17 -6.53 0.43 -14.53
CA ASP A 17 -5.38 -0.08 -15.26
C ASP A 17 -5.00 -1.50 -14.78
N PRO A 18 -5.42 -2.54 -15.52
CA PRO A 18 -5.09 -3.93 -15.20
C PRO A 18 -3.59 -4.22 -15.13
N THR A 19 -2.76 -3.48 -15.88
CA THR A 19 -1.30 -3.66 -15.87
C THR A 19 -0.72 -3.18 -14.56
N VAL A 20 -1.14 -1.99 -14.11
CA VAL A 20 -0.71 -1.46 -12.81
C VAL A 20 -1.22 -2.36 -11.68
N LYS A 21 -2.45 -2.87 -11.76
CA LYS A 21 -3.00 -3.84 -10.80
C LYS A 21 -2.13 -5.10 -10.68
N ALA A 22 -1.77 -5.71 -11.82
CA ALA A 22 -0.91 -6.90 -11.82
C ALA A 22 0.45 -6.62 -11.17
N LEU A 23 1.11 -5.53 -11.54
CA LEU A 23 2.39 -5.13 -10.95
C LEU A 23 2.28 -4.86 -9.44
N TYR A 24 1.15 -4.30 -8.98
CA TYR A 24 0.91 -4.05 -7.57
C TYR A 24 0.73 -5.35 -6.78
N SER A 25 -0.02 -6.31 -7.34
CA SER A 25 -0.18 -7.63 -6.75
C SER A 25 1.15 -8.39 -6.69
N GLU A 26 1.97 -8.32 -7.74
CA GLU A 26 3.32 -8.90 -7.74
C GLU A 26 4.19 -8.31 -6.63
N PHE A 27 4.20 -6.98 -6.48
CA PHE A 27 4.92 -6.31 -5.39
C PHE A 27 4.45 -6.79 -4.01
N LEU A 28 3.14 -6.85 -3.77
CA LEU A 28 2.59 -7.28 -2.48
C LEU A 28 2.99 -8.73 -2.17
N ASN A 29 2.84 -9.63 -3.13
CA ASN A 29 3.23 -11.03 -2.97
C ASN A 29 4.73 -11.19 -2.67
N GLU A 30 5.59 -10.43 -3.36
CA GLU A 30 7.03 -10.42 -3.07
C GLU A 30 7.30 -9.90 -1.64
N TYR A 31 6.67 -8.79 -1.25
CA TYR A 31 6.82 -8.18 0.06
C TYR A 31 6.41 -9.14 1.21
N GLU A 32 5.32 -9.90 1.02
CA GLU A 32 4.91 -10.97 1.94
C GLU A 32 5.89 -12.15 1.93
N SER A 33 6.34 -12.61 0.75
CA SER A 33 7.31 -13.72 0.65
C SER A 33 8.64 -13.43 1.34
N LEU A 34 9.04 -12.15 1.35
CA LEU A 34 10.21 -11.64 2.06
C LEU A 34 9.95 -11.40 3.55
N HIS A 35 8.75 -11.74 4.03
CA HIS A 35 8.30 -11.56 5.42
C HIS A 35 8.35 -10.08 5.86
N HIS A 36 8.13 -9.15 4.93
CA HIS A 36 8.04 -7.71 5.23
C HIS A 36 6.60 -7.27 5.54
N MET A 37 5.61 -8.10 5.24
CA MET A 37 4.23 -7.95 5.68
C MET A 37 3.60 -9.32 5.93
N GLU A 38 2.51 -9.31 6.68
CA GLU A 38 1.64 -10.46 6.88
C GLU A 38 0.18 -10.02 6.83
N GLU A 39 -0.72 -10.95 6.50
CA GLU A 39 -2.16 -10.70 6.59
C GLU A 39 -2.58 -10.52 8.05
N VAL A 40 -3.31 -9.44 8.32
CA VAL A 40 -3.86 -9.16 9.64
C VAL A 40 -5.02 -10.11 9.91
N LYS A 41 -4.96 -10.87 11.00
CA LYS A 41 -6.03 -11.78 11.42
C LYS A 41 -7.13 -11.03 12.16
N GLU A 42 -8.36 -11.53 12.10
CA GLU A 42 -9.54 -10.91 12.75
C GLU A 42 -9.42 -10.76 14.28
N ASP A 43 -8.62 -11.63 14.92
CA ASP A 43 -8.35 -11.63 16.36
C ASP A 43 -7.16 -10.73 16.75
N THR A 44 -6.55 -10.03 15.78
CA THR A 44 -5.46 -9.09 16.06
C THR A 44 -6.02 -7.86 16.77
N ASP A 45 -5.43 -7.50 17.91
CA ASP A 45 -5.73 -6.24 18.58
C ASP A 45 -5.22 -5.06 17.73
N LEU A 46 -6.16 -4.38 17.07
CA LEU A 46 -5.89 -3.23 16.22
C LEU A 46 -6.01 -1.89 16.94
N ASP A 47 -6.37 -1.87 18.24
CA ASP A 47 -6.54 -0.62 18.99
C ASP A 47 -5.20 0.12 19.18
N ALA A 48 -4.07 -0.57 19.04
CA ALA A 48 -2.72 0.01 19.03
C ALA A 48 -2.12 0.16 17.60
N GLY A 49 -2.88 -0.17 16.56
CA GLY A 49 -2.41 -0.18 15.17
C GLY A 49 -2.49 1.19 14.49
N TYR A 50 -1.53 1.47 13.60
CA TYR A 50 -1.57 2.64 12.73
C TYR A 50 -1.75 2.22 11.27
N TYR A 51 -2.64 2.91 10.56
CA TYR A 51 -2.75 2.77 9.12
C TYR A 51 -1.74 3.63 8.41
N LEU A 52 -0.93 3.01 7.56
CA LEU A 52 0.09 3.67 6.75
C LEU A 52 -0.38 3.74 5.29
N PRO A 53 -0.82 4.92 4.80
CA PRO A 53 -1.24 5.06 3.41
C PRO A 53 -0.08 4.75 2.48
N HIS A 54 -0.35 4.10 1.36
CA HIS A 54 0.66 3.74 0.38
C HIS A 54 0.13 3.96 -1.04
N HIS A 55 1.05 4.16 -1.99
CA HIS A 55 0.71 4.35 -3.40
C HIS A 55 1.85 3.84 -4.30
N GLY A 56 1.51 3.50 -5.54
CA GLY A 56 2.46 3.01 -6.54
C GLY A 56 2.96 4.14 -7.44
N ILE A 57 4.26 4.12 -7.74
CA ILE A 57 4.89 4.98 -8.75
C ILE A 57 5.37 4.09 -9.88
N LEU A 58 4.76 4.24 -11.06
CA LEU A 58 5.17 3.53 -12.27
C LEU A 58 6.44 4.16 -12.84
N ARG A 59 7.43 3.33 -13.13
CA ARG A 59 8.71 3.68 -13.76
C ARG A 59 8.99 2.71 -14.89
N PRO A 60 8.33 2.88 -16.05
CA PRO A 60 8.41 1.91 -17.15
C PRO A 60 9.84 1.75 -17.69
N ASP A 61 10.67 2.78 -17.57
CA ASP A 61 12.07 2.79 -18.00
C ASP A 61 13.03 2.11 -17.01
N ASN A 62 12.56 1.70 -15.83
CA ASN A 62 13.41 1.04 -14.85
C ASN A 62 13.67 -0.41 -15.25
N LYS A 63 14.94 -0.81 -15.22
CA LYS A 63 15.40 -2.14 -15.63
C LYS A 63 15.10 -3.24 -14.59
N THR A 64 14.99 -2.89 -13.32
CA THR A 64 14.75 -3.85 -12.24
C THR A 64 13.25 -4.02 -11.97
N THR A 65 12.59 -2.99 -11.44
CA THR A 65 11.16 -3.01 -11.11
C THR A 65 10.42 -1.87 -11.77
N LYS A 66 9.36 -2.21 -12.51
CA LYS A 66 8.52 -1.22 -13.21
C LYS A 66 7.59 -0.47 -12.26
N LEU A 67 7.32 -1.00 -11.08
CA LEU A 67 6.50 -0.37 -10.04
C LEU A 67 7.31 -0.25 -8.74
N ARG A 68 7.19 0.90 -8.08
CA ARG A 68 7.65 1.09 -6.70
C ARG A 68 6.49 1.52 -5.82
N VAL A 69 6.20 0.77 -4.76
CA VAL A 69 5.23 1.19 -3.73
C VAL A 69 5.93 2.07 -2.69
N VAL A 70 5.28 3.17 -2.32
CA VAL A 70 5.76 4.15 -1.35
C VAL A 70 4.76 4.26 -0.22
N PHE A 71 5.24 4.01 0.99
CA PHE A 71 4.50 4.18 2.23
C PHE A 71 4.68 5.59 2.76
N ASN A 72 3.58 6.27 3.09
CA ASN A 72 3.57 7.66 3.53
C ASN A 72 3.46 7.76 5.06
N ALA A 73 4.60 7.65 5.74
CA ALA A 73 4.69 7.74 7.19
C ALA A 73 4.45 9.16 7.74
N SER A 74 4.53 10.18 6.90
CA SER A 74 4.16 11.56 7.28
C SER A 74 2.65 11.83 7.30
N SER A 75 1.82 10.82 7.03
CA SER A 75 0.37 10.99 7.04
C SER A 75 -0.13 11.19 8.47
N ILE A 76 -0.86 12.28 8.69
CA ILE A 76 -1.49 12.57 9.98
C ILE A 76 -2.44 11.41 10.36
N THR A 77 -2.22 10.86 11.54
CA THR A 77 -3.04 9.79 12.12
C THR A 77 -4.26 10.35 12.85
N SER A 78 -5.11 9.49 13.41
CA SER A 78 -6.27 9.91 14.21
C SER A 78 -5.92 10.74 15.45
N SER A 79 -4.68 10.64 15.95
CA SER A 79 -4.19 11.44 17.08
C SER A 79 -3.77 12.87 16.68
N GLY A 80 -3.74 13.19 15.39
CA GLY A 80 -3.27 14.49 14.89
C GLY A 80 -1.75 14.57 14.65
N TYR A 81 -1.01 13.51 14.95
CA TYR A 81 0.44 13.43 14.76
C TYR A 81 0.82 12.45 13.65
N SER A 82 2.03 12.59 13.11
CA SER A 82 2.66 11.70 12.12
C SER A 82 3.97 11.13 12.65
#